data_AF-A0A965S6G7-F1
#
_entry.id   AF-A0A965S6G7-F1
#
_cell.length_a   1.000
_cell.length_b   1.000
_cell.length_c   1.000
_cell.angle_alpha   90.00
_cell.angle_beta   90.00
_cell.angle_gamma   90.00
#
_symmetry.space_group_name_H-M   'P 1'
#
loop_
_entity.id
_entity.type
_entity.pdbx_description
1 polymer ?
#
loop_
_entity_poly.entity_id
_entity_poly.type
_entity_poly.pdbx_seq_one_letter_code
_entity_poly.pdbx_strand_id
1 'polypeptide(L)'
;VWLQQRPQSGVWGGLWCLPEGAGGIVQRTLRHDLTHRRLEIAVMRASSDPSAEHGGRWFDWTEVWQLGLPKPVRDILVDAHQSHEANARSPRP
;
A
#
# COMPACT_ATOMS: atom_id res chain seq x y z
N VAL A 1 2.54 3.01 8.50
CA VAL A 1 2.50 2.43 7.13
C VAL A 1 3.69 2.99 6.33
N TRP A 2 4.49 2.13 5.67
CA TRP A 2 5.57 2.59 4.78
C TRP A 2 5.02 2.92 3.39
N LEU A 3 5.29 4.11 2.88
CA LEU A 3 4.87 4.54 1.56
C LEU A 3 6.02 5.24 0.83
N GLN A 4 6.02 5.10 -0.50
CA GLN A 4 6.95 5.75 -1.41
C GLN A 4 6.21 6.74 -2.32
N GLN A 5 6.82 7.89 -2.58
CA GLN A 5 6.28 8.81 -3.58
C GLN A 5 6.72 8.35 -4.97
N ARG A 6 5.76 8.22 -5.89
CA ARG A 6 6.03 7.89 -7.28
C ARG A 6 6.69 9.08 -8.00
N PRO A 7 7.49 8.84 -9.06
CA PRO A 7 7.98 9.91 -9.93
C PRO A 7 6.85 10.82 -10.40
N GLN A 8 7.16 12.08 -10.75
CA GLN A 8 6.13 13.04 -11.18
C GLN A 8 5.40 12.61 -12.47
N SER A 9 6.00 11.75 -13.29
CA SER A 9 5.40 11.23 -14.52
C SER A 9 4.91 9.77 -14.36
N GLY A 10 3.93 9.39 -15.17
CA GLY A 10 3.41 8.02 -15.24
C GLY A 10 2.04 7.82 -14.58
N VAL A 11 1.65 6.56 -14.41
CA VAL A 11 0.27 6.15 -14.10
C VAL A 11 -0.25 6.68 -12.75
N TRP A 12 0.62 7.08 -11.83
CA TRP A 12 0.26 7.72 -10.55
C TRP A 12 1.26 8.82 -10.18
N GLY A 13 1.56 9.69 -11.15
CA GLY A 13 2.57 10.73 -11.03
C GLY A 13 2.44 11.56 -9.74
N GLY A 14 3.48 11.56 -8.90
CA GLY A 14 3.53 12.33 -7.64
C GLY A 14 2.67 11.80 -6.48
N LEU A 15 1.93 10.70 -6.67
CA LEU A 15 1.13 10.08 -5.62
C LEU A 15 1.95 9.15 -4.71
N TRP A 16 1.45 8.92 -3.50
CA TRP A 16 2.05 8.00 -2.54
C TRP A 16 1.49 6.59 -2.73
N CYS A 17 2.38 5.61 -2.85
CA CYS A 17 2.07 4.21 -3.13
C CYS A 17 2.79 3.29 -2.16
N LEU A 18 2.31 2.05 -2.05
CA LEU A 18 3.05 0.97 -1.41
C LEU A 18 4.33 0.66 -2.20
N PRO A 19 5.40 0.16 -1.54
CA PRO A 19 6.57 -0.34 -2.24
C PRO A 19 6.21 -1.50 -3.19
N GLU A 20 6.87 -1.55 -4.34
CA GLU A 20 6.81 -2.69 -5.25
C GLU A 20 7.96 -3.63 -4.91
N GLY A 21 7.69 -4.92 -4.70
CA GLY A 21 8.70 -5.91 -4.36
C GLY A 21 8.40 -7.26 -5.01
N ALA A 22 9.42 -8.08 -5.15
CA ALA A 22 9.30 -9.46 -5.63
C ALA A 22 9.40 -10.45 -4.45
N GLY A 23 8.64 -11.55 -4.49
CA GLY A 23 8.96 -12.74 -3.69
C GLY A 23 8.28 -12.93 -2.31
N GLY A 24 7.21 -12.20 -1.99
CA GLY A 24 6.38 -12.48 -0.80
C GLY A 24 5.19 -13.43 -1.02
N ILE A 25 4.39 -13.66 0.02
CA ILE A 25 3.12 -14.39 -0.08
C ILE A 25 2.01 -13.41 -0.52
N VAL A 26 1.40 -13.69 -1.68
CA VAL A 26 0.24 -12.93 -2.17
C VAL A 26 -0.93 -13.12 -1.22
N GLN A 27 -1.40 -12.02 -0.63
CA GLN A 27 -2.58 -11.99 0.24
C GLN A 27 -3.87 -11.83 -0.55
N ARG A 28 -3.81 -11.06 -1.65
CA ARG A 28 -4.93 -10.82 -2.56
C ARG A 28 -4.45 -10.30 -3.89
N THR A 29 -5.28 -10.45 -4.91
CA THR A 29 -5.11 -9.80 -6.20
C THR A 29 -6.29 -8.86 -6.43
N LEU A 30 -6.02 -7.68 -6.98
CA LEU A 30 -7.07 -6.77 -7.45
C LEU A 30 -6.74 -6.28 -8.85
N ARG A 31 -7.79 -5.93 -9.57
CA ARG A 31 -7.69 -5.34 -10.89
C ARG A 31 -8.14 -3.89 -10.83
N HIS A 32 -7.38 -3.01 -11.47
CA HIS A 32 -7.73 -1.61 -11.62
C HIS A 32 -7.76 -1.24 -13.11
N ASP A 33 -8.94 -0.86 -13.58
CA ASP A 33 -9.14 -0.40 -14.96
C ASP A 33 -8.90 1.11 -15.02
N LEU A 34 -7.93 1.52 -15.83
CA LEU A 34 -7.67 2.89 -16.23
C LEU A 34 -8.18 3.08 -17.66
N THR A 35 -8.36 4.33 -18.10
CA THR A 35 -8.90 4.64 -19.43
C THR A 35 -8.16 3.95 -20.57
N HIS A 36 -6.84 3.84 -20.48
CA HIS A 36 -5.99 3.31 -21.56
C HIS A 36 -5.17 2.09 -21.14
N ARG A 37 -5.32 1.60 -19.91
CA ARG A 37 -4.52 0.52 -19.35
C ARG A 37 -5.30 -0.27 -18.32
N ARG A 38 -4.96 -1.53 -18.17
CA ARG A 38 -5.45 -2.38 -17.10
C ARG A 38 -4.28 -2.79 -16.22
N LEU A 39 -4.43 -2.62 -14.91
CA LEU A 39 -3.45 -3.05 -13.93
C LEU A 39 -3.98 -4.28 -13.20
N GLU A 40 -3.15 -5.31 -13.13
CA GLU A 40 -3.33 -6.43 -12.22
C GLU A 40 -2.31 -6.26 -11.10
N ILE A 41 -2.81 -6.17 -9.87
CA ILE A 41 -2.00 -5.85 -8.69
C ILE A 41 -2.10 -7.01 -7.72
N ALA A 42 -0.97 -7.68 -7.50
CA ALA A 42 -0.80 -8.64 -6.42
C ALA A 42 -0.36 -7.89 -5.15
N VAL A 43 -1.13 -8.02 -4.08
CA VAL A 43 -0.83 -7.42 -2.77
C VAL A 43 -0.23 -8.48 -1.89
N MET A 44 0.90 -8.14 -1.28
CA MET A 44 1.73 -9.08 -0.53
C MET A 44 2.01 -8.45 0.82
N ARG A 45 2.08 -9.27 1.87
CA ARG A 45 2.52 -8.80 3.19
C ARG A 45 4.04 -8.79 3.19
N ALA A 46 4.64 -7.66 3.56
CA ALA A 46 6.08 -7.56 3.73
C ALA A 46 6.54 -8.51 4.84
N SER A 47 7.59 -9.28 4.56
CA SER A 47 8.26 -10.18 5.52
C SER A 47 9.53 -9.56 6.11
N SER A 48 10.01 -8.47 5.52
CA SER A 48 11.21 -7.72 5.92
C SER A 48 10.88 -6.24 6.16
N ASP A 49 11.83 -5.51 6.74
CA ASP A 49 11.75 -4.06 6.86
C ASP A 49 11.88 -3.40 5.46
N PRO A 50 10.87 -2.64 5.01
CA PRO A 50 10.86 -2.06 3.67
C PRO A 50 11.81 -0.87 3.50
N SER A 51 12.35 -0.29 4.58
CA SER A 51 13.19 0.92 4.49
C SER A 51 14.60 0.64 3.99
N ALA A 52 15.07 -0.61 4.14
CA ALA A 52 16.37 -1.04 3.62
C ALA A 52 16.38 -1.19 2.09
N GLU A 53 15.24 -1.57 1.50
CA GLU A 53 15.14 -1.97 0.09
C GLU A 53 14.44 -0.92 -0.78
N HIS A 54 13.61 -0.06 -0.17
CA HIS A 54 12.79 0.90 -0.88
C HIS A 54 12.98 2.31 -0.34
N GLY A 55 13.06 3.30 -1.24
CA GLY A 55 12.93 4.71 -0.86
C GLY A 55 11.53 4.99 -0.32
N GLY A 56 11.39 5.96 0.59
CA GLY A 56 10.09 6.31 1.17
C GLY A 56 10.20 6.79 2.62
N ARG A 57 9.07 6.77 3.32
CA ARG A 57 9.02 7.03 4.76
C ARG A 57 7.87 6.30 5.44
N TRP A 58 7.99 6.11 6.75
CA TRP A 58 6.89 5.70 7.60
C TRP A 58 5.91 6.86 7.80
N PHE A 59 4.61 6.54 7.77
CA PHE A 59 3.50 7.45 8.07
C PHE A 59 2.59 6.85 9.13
N ASP A 60 2.05 7.68 10.00
CA ASP A 60 0.96 7.28 10.88
C ASP A 60 -0.38 7.18 10.14
N TRP A 61 -1.32 6.41 10.67
CA TRP A 61 -2.63 6.20 10.04
C TRP A 61 -3.39 7.52 9.81
N THR A 62 -3.26 8.48 10.73
CA THR A 62 -3.88 9.80 10.61
C THR A 62 -3.29 10.64 9.47
N GLU A 63 -1.99 10.50 9.20
CA GLU A 63 -1.32 11.18 8.09
C GLU A 63 -1.64 10.52 6.75
N VAL A 64 -1.68 9.18 6.70
CA VAL A 64 -1.96 8.40 5.49
C VAL A 64 -3.22 8.87 4.78
N TRP A 65 -4.28 9.17 5.54
CA TRP A 65 -5.56 9.59 4.96
C TRP A 65 -5.54 10.98 4.31
N GLN A 66 -4.54 11.80 4.64
CA GLN A 66 -4.33 13.13 4.08
C GLN A 66 -3.44 13.11 2.82
N LEU A 67 -2.82 11.97 2.51
CA LEU A 67 -1.97 11.83 1.33
C LEU A 67 -2.78 11.68 0.04
N GLY A 68 -2.16 12.12 -1.06
CA GLY A 68 -2.60 11.75 -2.41
C GLY A 68 -2.32 10.28 -2.67
N LEU A 69 -3.34 9.43 -2.46
CA LEU A 69 -3.27 7.98 -2.68
C LEU A 69 -4.08 7.60 -3.93
N PRO A 70 -3.54 6.73 -4.81
CA PRO A 70 -4.35 6.10 -5.84
C PRO A 70 -5.50 5.30 -5.22
N LYS A 71 -6.64 5.24 -5.92
CA LYS A 71 -7.80 4.44 -5.49
C LYS A 71 -7.44 3.02 -5.02
N PRO A 72 -6.72 2.19 -5.81
CA PRO A 72 -6.41 0.83 -5.38
C PRO A 72 -5.56 0.78 -4.10
N VAL A 73 -4.62 1.71 -3.93
CA VAL A 73 -3.79 1.79 -2.71
C VAL A 73 -4.64 2.17 -1.51
N ARG A 74 -5.54 3.14 -1.65
CA ARG A 74 -6.49 3.52 -0.59
C ARG A 74 -7.34 2.32 -0.15
N ASP A 75 -7.92 1.59 -1.11
CA ASP A 75 -8.76 0.43 -0.83
C ASP A 75 -7.97 -0.66 -0.06
N ILE A 76 -6.71 -0.93 -0.44
CA ILE A 76 -5.83 -1.86 0.29
C ILE A 76 -5.59 -1.40 1.74
N LEU A 77 -5.34 -0.11 1.94
CA LEU A 77 -5.02 0.44 3.25
C LEU A 77 -6.21 0.47 4.20
N VAL A 78 -7.43 0.66 3.69
CA VAL A 78 -8.65 0.55 4.50
C VAL A 78 -8.77 -0.85 5.09
N ASP A 79 -8.61 -1.89 4.27
CA ASP A 79 -8.71 -3.28 4.72
C ASP A 79 -7.59 -3.64 5.72
N ALA A 80 -6.38 -3.13 5.47
CA ALA A 80 -5.25 -3.31 6.37
C ALA A 80 -5.45 -2.59 7.73
N HIS A 81 -6.04 -1.39 7.72
CA HIS A 81 -6.33 -0.62 8.92
C HIS A 81 -7.35 -1.34 9.80
N GLN A 82 -8.47 -1.79 9.21
CA GLN A 82 -9.50 -2.54 9.92
C GLN A 82 -8.95 -3.81 10.56
N SER A 83 -8.09 -4.55 9.84
CA SER A 83 -7.44 -5.75 10.37
C SER A 83 -6.51 -5.44 11.55
N HIS A 84 -5.79 -4.31 11.48
CA HIS A 84 -4.90 -3.86 12.55
C HIS A 84 -5.70 -3.45 13.80
N GLU A 85 -6.79 -2.69 13.63
CA GLU A 85 -7.64 -2.28 14.76
C GLU A 85 -8.36 -3.46 15.41
N ALA A 86 -8.83 -4.43 14.62
CA ALA A 86 -9.44 -5.65 15.14
C ALA A 86 -8.46 -6.44 16.02
N ASN A 87 -7.19 -6.54 15.59
CA ASN A 87 -6.14 -7.19 16.36
C ASN A 87 -5.77 -6.41 17.64
N ALA A 88 -5.76 -5.07 17.58
CA ALA A 88 -5.51 -4.23 18.74
C ALA A 88 -6.63 -4.33 19.80
N ARG A 89 -7.89 -4.56 19.38
CA ARG A 89 -9.06 -4.68 20.26
C ARG A 89 -9.24 -6.08 20.87
N SER A 90 -8.62 -7.11 20.30
CA SER A 90 -8.56 -8.46 20.85
C SER A 90 -7.13 -8.97 20.79
N PRO A 91 -6.25 -8.54 21.72
CA PRO A 91 -4.93 -9.15 21.82
C PRO A 91 -5.15 -10.64 22.08
N ARG A 92 -4.72 -11.50 21.15
CA ARG A 92 -4.65 -12.95 21.42
C ARG A 92 -3.83 -13.15 22.71
N PRO A 93 -4.29 -14.00 23.64
CA PRO A 93 -3.54 -14.29 24.85
C PRO A 93 -2.18 -14.93 24.54
#